data_AF-A0A964VNJ1-F1
#
_entry.id   AF-A0A964VNJ1-F1
#
_cell.length_a   1.000
_cell.length_b   1.000
_cell.length_c   1.000
_cell.angle_alpha   90.00
_cell.angle_beta   90.00
_cell.angle_gamma   90.00
#
_symmetry.space_group_name_H-M   'P 1'
#
loop_
_entity.id
_entity.type
_entity.pdbx_description
1 polymer ?
#
loop_
_entity_poly.entity_id
_entity_poly.type
_entity_poly.pdbx_seq_one_letter_code
_entity_poly.pdbx_strand_id
1 'polypeptide(L)'
;MRSLLKFLLVLLFSVTTFSVSDAQTAATRSTSMQYDALNRLTNIWSPDGFRETFQYDPVGNMILHQRFGPPRISSLSSNVVLIGGDGRVRFIVAHSILPISNILVSATSSNPKIFGTNTVLISGSGTNRAVEVRPLDGAFGKTTIHLVATDGFIGSTNSFTLEIRPEE
;
A
#
# COMPACT_ATOMS: atom_id res chain seq x y z
N MET A 1 -22.05 18.66 -23.22
CA MET A 1 -22.96 18.20 -22.14
C MET A 1 -22.98 16.67 -22.19
N ARG A 2 -22.04 16.01 -21.49
CA ARG A 2 -22.28 15.22 -20.26
C ARG A 2 -23.40 14.18 -20.39
N SER A 3 -23.02 12.91 -20.58
CA SER A 3 -23.65 11.79 -19.86
C SER A 3 -22.68 10.62 -19.80
N LEU A 4 -21.92 10.57 -18.69
CA LEU A 4 -21.12 9.43 -18.28
C LEU A 4 -21.99 8.67 -17.26
N LEU A 5 -22.80 7.72 -17.74
CA LEU A 5 -23.63 6.89 -16.87
C LEU A 5 -22.72 5.83 -16.22
N LYS A 6 -22.09 6.19 -15.09
CA LYS A 6 -21.46 5.23 -14.18
C LYS A 6 -22.58 4.37 -13.59
N PHE A 7 -22.67 3.13 -14.06
CA PHE A 7 -23.44 2.06 -13.45
C PHE A 7 -22.95 1.86 -12.00
N LEU A 8 -23.64 2.44 -11.03
CA LEU A 8 -23.51 2.05 -9.63
C LEU A 8 -24.57 0.96 -9.36
N LEU A 9 -24.25 -0.26 -9.76
CA LEU A 9 -25.02 -1.44 -9.36
C LEU A 9 -24.61 -1.78 -7.93
N VAL A 10 -25.41 -1.37 -6.95
CA VAL A 10 -25.27 -1.84 -5.56
C VAL A 10 -25.84 -3.26 -5.52
N LEU A 11 -25.00 -4.25 -5.82
CA LEU A 11 -25.31 -5.65 -5.54
C LEU A 11 -25.23 -5.85 -4.02
N LEU A 12 -26.34 -6.29 -3.41
CA LEU A 12 -26.42 -6.72 -2.02
C LEU A 12 -25.50 -7.94 -1.83
N PHE A 13 -24.25 -7.70 -1.45
CA PHE A 13 -23.31 -8.75 -1.09
C PHE A 13 -23.12 -8.75 0.42
N SER A 14 -23.32 -9.89 1.05
CA SER A 14 -23.07 -10.07 2.48
C SER A 14 -21.56 -10.14 2.71
N VAL A 15 -21.03 -9.29 3.59
CA VAL A 15 -19.65 -9.38 4.10
C VAL A 15 -19.72 -9.88 5.54
N THR A 16 -19.00 -10.97 5.82
CA THR A 16 -18.84 -11.52 7.16
C THR A 16 -17.41 -11.34 7.59
N THR A 17 -17.19 -10.77 8.78
CA THR A 17 -15.86 -10.54 9.35
C THR A 17 -15.67 -11.43 10.56
N PHE A 18 -14.57 -12.19 10.59
CA PHE A 18 -14.18 -13.03 11.73
C PHE A 18 -12.87 -12.48 12.30
N SER A 19 -12.87 -12.12 13.58
CA SER A 19 -11.69 -11.58 14.26
C SER A 19 -11.21 -12.54 15.35
N VAL A 20 -9.92 -12.81 15.37
CA VAL A 20 -9.24 -13.44 16.51
C VAL A 20 -8.37 -12.39 17.19
N SER A 21 -8.58 -12.18 18.49
CA SER A 21 -7.72 -11.37 19.34
C SER A 21 -6.63 -12.27 19.94
N ASP A 22 -5.37 -12.00 19.65
CA ASP A 22 -4.26 -12.65 20.35
C ASP A 22 -4.00 -11.90 21.67
N ALA A 23 -3.99 -12.59 22.81
CA ALA A 23 -3.85 -11.96 24.12
C ALA A 23 -2.43 -11.38 24.37
N GLN A 24 -1.45 -11.71 23.52
CA GLN A 24 -0.04 -11.34 23.71
C GLN A 24 0.47 -10.25 22.75
N THR A 25 -0.25 -9.97 21.65
CA THR A 25 -0.02 -8.81 20.77
C THR A 25 -1.36 -8.12 20.53
N ALA A 26 -1.48 -6.81 20.78
CA ALA A 26 -2.71 -6.03 20.54
C ALA A 26 -3.17 -5.97 19.06
N ALA A 27 -2.64 -6.85 18.19
CA ALA A 27 -3.03 -6.99 16.80
C ALA A 27 -4.25 -7.92 16.69
N THR A 28 -5.41 -7.36 16.36
CA THR A 28 -6.57 -8.14 15.93
C THR A 28 -6.29 -8.73 14.56
N ARG A 29 -6.30 -10.07 14.45
CA ARG A 29 -6.21 -10.76 13.16
C ARG A 29 -7.62 -10.98 12.64
N SER A 30 -8.00 -10.24 11.60
CA SER A 30 -9.33 -10.33 11.01
C SER A 30 -9.30 -10.96 9.62
N THR A 31 -10.18 -11.93 9.41
CA THR A 31 -10.48 -12.50 8.10
C THR A 31 -11.86 -12.05 7.67
N SER A 32 -11.97 -11.42 6.51
CA SER A 32 -13.26 -11.03 5.93
C SER A 32 -13.62 -11.94 4.77
N MET A 33 -14.89 -12.33 4.68
CA MET A 33 -15.44 -13.16 3.60
C MET A 33 -16.60 -12.43 2.94
N GLN A 34 -16.68 -12.49 1.62
CA GLN A 34 -17.80 -11.93 0.85
C GLN A 34 -18.51 -13.04 0.11
N TYR A 35 -19.83 -12.97 0.05
CA TYR A 35 -20.67 -13.94 -0.64
C TYR A 35 -21.50 -13.29 -1.74
N ASP A 36 -21.81 -14.05 -2.80
CA ASP A 36 -22.80 -13.66 -3.81
C ASP A 36 -24.24 -13.85 -3.30
N ALA A 37 -25.23 -13.48 -4.13
CA ALA A 37 -26.65 -13.58 -3.79
C ALA A 37 -27.15 -15.03 -3.59
N LEU A 38 -26.37 -16.02 -4.03
CA LEU A 38 -26.65 -17.45 -3.84
C LEU A 38 -25.88 -18.02 -2.63
N ASN A 39 -25.33 -17.15 -1.77
CA ASN A 39 -24.53 -17.50 -0.61
C ASN A 39 -23.25 -18.30 -0.95
N ARG A 40 -22.67 -18.08 -2.13
CA ARG A 40 -21.39 -18.68 -2.52
C ARG A 40 -20.25 -17.70 -2.26
N LEU A 41 -19.15 -18.19 -1.71
CA LEU A 41 -17.98 -17.38 -1.32
C LEU A 41 -17.32 -16.77 -2.55
N THR A 42 -17.22 -15.44 -2.65
CA THR A 42 -16.59 -14.74 -3.78
C THR A 42 -15.25 -14.10 -3.45
N ASN A 43 -15.02 -13.70 -2.19
CA ASN A 43 -13.74 -13.16 -1.75
C ASN A 43 -13.40 -13.59 -0.32
N ILE A 44 -12.10 -13.78 -0.06
CA ILE A 44 -11.52 -13.82 1.29
C ILE A 44 -10.44 -12.73 1.36
N TRP A 45 -10.42 -11.93 2.44
CA TRP A 45 -9.29 -11.09 2.81
C TRP A 45 -8.70 -11.61 4.11
N SER A 46 -7.44 -11.99 4.05
CA SER A 46 -6.70 -12.56 5.18
C SER A 46 -5.92 -11.47 5.93
N PRO A 47 -5.66 -11.67 7.23
CA PRO A 47 -4.91 -10.71 8.05
C PRO A 47 -3.46 -10.48 7.58
N ASP A 48 -2.90 -11.42 6.82
CA ASP A 48 -1.56 -11.36 6.24
C ASP A 48 -1.50 -10.53 4.94
N GLY A 49 -2.61 -9.89 4.57
CA GLY A 49 -2.72 -9.04 3.38
C GLY A 49 -2.97 -9.78 2.09
N PHE A 50 -3.18 -11.10 2.15
CA PHE A 50 -3.59 -11.86 0.97
C PHE A 50 -5.09 -11.76 0.76
N ARG A 51 -5.47 -11.72 -0.52
CA ARG A 51 -6.85 -11.79 -0.96
C ARG A 51 -7.03 -13.01 -1.84
N GLU A 52 -8.12 -13.73 -1.65
CA GLU A 52 -8.55 -14.79 -2.56
C GLU A 52 -9.86 -14.41 -3.22
N THR A 53 -10.02 -14.76 -4.50
CA THR A 53 -11.23 -14.47 -5.27
C THR A 53 -11.71 -15.73 -5.97
N PHE A 54 -13.02 -15.94 -5.96
CA PHE A 54 -13.68 -17.13 -6.50
C PHE A 54 -14.76 -16.71 -7.50
N GLN A 55 -14.88 -17.46 -8.59
CA GLN A 55 -15.99 -17.32 -9.54
C GLN A 55 -16.61 -18.69 -9.80
N TYR A 56 -17.92 -18.68 -10.01
CA TYR A 56 -18.71 -19.86 -10.26
C TYR A 56 -19.51 -19.72 -11.55
N ASP A 57 -19.76 -20.84 -12.21
CA ASP A 57 -20.74 -20.92 -13.27
C ASP A 57 -22.19 -20.84 -12.71
N PRO A 58 -23.22 -20.78 -13.57
CA PRO A 58 -24.62 -20.77 -13.14
C PRO A 58 -25.08 -22.05 -12.43
N VAL A 59 -24.40 -23.18 -12.63
CA VAL A 59 -24.75 -24.48 -12.03
C VAL A 59 -24.07 -24.67 -10.65
N GLY A 60 -23.12 -23.80 -10.30
CA GLY A 60 -22.44 -23.80 -9.01
C GLY A 60 -21.02 -24.34 -9.03
N ASN A 61 -20.47 -24.72 -10.19
CA ASN A 61 -19.09 -25.18 -10.27
C ASN A 61 -18.14 -23.99 -10.20
N MET A 62 -17.04 -24.13 -9.47
CA MET A 62 -15.99 -23.11 -9.41
C MET A 62 -15.20 -23.10 -10.71
N ILE A 63 -15.15 -21.95 -11.38
CA ILE A 63 -14.44 -21.75 -12.65
C ILE A 63 -13.18 -20.89 -12.51
N LEU A 64 -13.04 -20.18 -11.39
CA LEU A 64 -11.84 -19.39 -11.10
C LEU A 64 -11.55 -19.40 -9.60
N HIS A 65 -10.27 -19.58 -9.27
CA HIS A 65 -9.72 -19.30 -7.95
C HIS A 65 -8.37 -18.61 -8.13
N GLN A 66 -8.24 -17.39 -7.59
CA GLN A 66 -7.01 -16.61 -7.66
C GLN A 66 -6.64 -16.09 -6.29
N ARG A 67 -5.35 -16.12 -5.96
CA ARG A 67 -4.78 -15.59 -4.71
C ARG A 67 -3.81 -14.45 -5.01
N PHE A 68 -4.11 -13.29 -4.48
CA PHE A 68 -3.36 -12.04 -4.63
C PHE A 68 -2.62 -11.77 -3.33
N GLY A 69 -1.32 -11.52 -3.41
CA GLY A 69 -0.57 -10.97 -2.28
C GLY A 69 -0.63 -9.44 -2.29
N PRO A 70 -0.25 -8.79 -1.18
CA PRO A 70 -0.12 -7.35 -1.17
C PRO A 70 0.96 -6.90 -2.17
N PRO A 71 0.95 -5.61 -2.59
CA PRO A 71 2.08 -5.04 -3.31
C PRO A 71 3.39 -5.25 -2.54
N ARG A 72 4.52 -5.24 -3.24
CA ARG A 72 5.84 -5.36 -2.64
C ARG A 72 6.68 -4.14 -2.97
N ILE A 73 7.37 -3.62 -1.97
CA ILE A 73 8.40 -2.59 -2.10
C ILE A 73 9.76 -3.30 -2.01
N SER A 74 10.70 -2.98 -2.90
CA SER A 74 12.08 -3.51 -2.80
C SER A 74 12.75 -3.12 -1.49
N SER A 75 13.88 -3.74 -1.18
CA SER A 75 14.75 -3.24 -0.12
C SER A 75 15.13 -1.78 -0.37
N LEU A 76 15.24 -1.03 0.71
CA LEU A 76 15.65 0.37 0.74
C LEU A 76 16.95 0.44 1.53
N SER A 77 17.91 1.22 1.04
CA SER A 77 19.14 1.48 1.77
C SER A 77 19.02 2.78 2.56
N SER A 78 19.63 2.84 3.74
CA SER A 78 19.79 4.10 4.47
C SER A 78 20.61 5.07 3.61
N ASN A 79 20.21 6.34 3.61
CA ASN A 79 20.88 7.39 2.85
C ASN A 79 21.26 8.55 3.77
N VAL A 80 22.33 9.25 3.39
CA VAL A 80 22.78 10.49 4.03
C VAL A 80 22.63 11.61 3.02
N VAL A 81 22.01 12.71 3.43
CA VAL A 81 21.81 13.92 2.62
C VAL A 81 22.41 15.10 3.39
N LEU A 82 23.09 16.02 2.71
CA LEU A 82 23.63 17.24 3.32
C LEU A 82 22.55 18.33 3.39
N ILE A 83 22.64 19.23 4.37
CA ILE A 83 21.73 20.39 4.50
C ILE A 83 21.73 21.19 3.19
N GLY A 84 20.54 21.56 2.71
CA GLY A 84 20.37 22.31 1.46
C GLY A 84 20.33 21.43 0.20
N GLY A 85 20.62 20.13 0.31
CA GLY A 85 20.50 19.17 -0.78
C GLY A 85 19.15 18.44 -0.80
N ASP A 86 18.58 18.27 -2.00
CA ASP A 86 17.49 17.33 -2.22
C ASP A 86 18.05 15.89 -2.26
N GLY A 87 17.32 14.95 -1.66
CA GLY A 87 17.67 13.53 -1.66
C GLY A 87 16.78 12.73 -2.61
N ARG A 88 17.33 11.67 -3.22
CA ARG A 88 16.55 10.73 -4.04
C ARG A 88 16.91 9.28 -3.74
N VAL A 89 15.89 8.49 -3.40
CA VAL A 89 16.04 7.06 -3.09
C VAL A 89 15.18 6.25 -4.06
N ARG A 90 15.80 5.49 -4.95
CA ARG A 90 15.09 4.63 -5.91
C ARG A 90 14.64 3.33 -5.27
N PHE A 91 13.49 2.83 -5.71
CA PHE A 91 12.93 1.56 -5.30
C PHE A 91 12.06 0.95 -6.40
N ILE A 92 11.79 -0.35 -6.25
CA ILE A 92 10.89 -1.09 -7.13
C ILE A 92 9.58 -1.38 -6.41
N VAL A 93 8.48 -1.21 -7.14
CA VAL A 93 7.15 -1.69 -6.76
C VAL A 93 6.79 -2.88 -7.62
N ALA A 94 6.31 -3.95 -7.00
CA ALA A 94 5.88 -5.15 -7.71
C ALA A 94 4.55 -5.68 -7.17
N HIS A 95 3.79 -6.34 -8.03
CA HIS A 95 2.62 -7.13 -7.67
C HIS A 95 2.54 -8.31 -8.63
N SER A 96 2.21 -9.51 -8.13
CA SER A 96 2.22 -10.75 -8.91
C SER A 96 1.06 -10.92 -9.90
N ILE A 97 0.03 -10.07 -9.85
CA ILE A 97 -1.22 -10.26 -10.62
C ILE A 97 -1.79 -8.92 -11.08
N LEU A 98 -1.89 -7.93 -10.18
CA LEU A 98 -2.42 -6.64 -10.57
C LEU A 98 -1.43 -5.85 -11.44
N PRO A 99 -1.91 -5.12 -12.47
CA PRO A 99 -1.11 -4.14 -13.17
C PRO A 99 -0.53 -3.09 -12.21
N ILE A 100 0.74 -2.72 -12.39
CA ILE A 100 1.42 -1.79 -11.48
C ILE A 100 0.81 -0.39 -11.49
N SER A 101 0.07 -0.02 -12.54
CA SER A 101 -0.72 1.22 -12.61
C SER A 101 -1.82 1.30 -11.57
N ASN A 102 -2.27 0.16 -11.03
CA ASN A 102 -3.31 0.10 -10.00
C ASN A 102 -2.74 0.22 -8.59
N ILE A 103 -1.41 0.25 -8.45
CA ILE A 103 -0.75 0.35 -7.13
C ILE A 103 -0.47 1.81 -6.80
N LEU A 104 -1.12 2.26 -5.73
CA LEU A 104 -0.89 3.57 -5.13
C LEU A 104 0.29 3.48 -4.19
N VAL A 105 1.15 4.49 -4.22
CA VAL A 105 2.33 4.57 -3.35
C VAL A 105 2.39 5.93 -2.71
N SER A 106 2.64 5.96 -1.41
CA SER A 106 2.85 7.17 -0.63
C SER A 106 4.09 7.03 0.25
N ALA A 107 4.63 8.16 0.66
CA ALA A 107 5.72 8.24 1.63
C ALA A 107 5.48 9.38 2.61
N THR A 108 5.86 9.19 3.87
CA THR A 108 5.80 10.19 4.92
C THR A 108 7.07 10.19 5.75
N SER A 109 7.40 11.33 6.35
CA SER A 109 8.47 11.46 7.34
C SER A 109 7.92 11.29 8.75
N SER A 110 8.69 10.67 9.65
CA SER A 110 8.38 10.63 11.09
C SER A 110 8.67 11.94 11.83
N ASN A 111 9.42 12.87 11.21
CA ASN A 111 9.78 14.14 11.83
C ASN A 111 9.36 15.33 10.95
N PRO A 112 8.24 16.01 11.29
CA PRO A 112 7.75 17.15 10.52
C PRO A 112 8.65 18.39 10.60
N LYS A 113 9.58 18.44 11.58
CA LYS A 113 10.56 19.54 11.68
C LYS A 113 11.70 19.40 10.66
N ILE A 114 11.90 18.20 10.12
CA ILE A 114 12.87 17.97 9.03
C ILE A 114 12.16 18.03 7.68
N PHE A 115 10.97 17.44 7.57
CA PHE A 115 10.19 17.38 6.34
C PHE A 115 8.76 17.84 6.60
N GLY A 116 8.42 19.04 6.12
CA GLY A 116 7.07 19.58 6.18
C GLY A 116 6.10 18.90 5.21
N THR A 117 4.90 19.46 5.09
CA THR A 117 3.87 18.96 4.15
C THR A 117 4.40 19.02 2.70
N ASN A 118 4.17 17.97 1.92
CA ASN A 118 4.56 17.85 0.51
C ASN A 118 6.07 17.94 0.23
N THR A 119 6.92 17.72 1.23
CA THR A 119 8.39 17.69 1.06
C THR A 119 8.95 16.29 0.85
N VAL A 120 8.13 15.25 1.06
CA VAL A 120 8.43 13.85 0.73
C VAL A 120 7.48 13.44 -0.38
N LEU A 121 8.03 13.26 -1.58
CA LEU A 121 7.27 13.02 -2.80
C LEU A 121 7.63 11.66 -3.40
N ILE A 122 6.67 11.06 -4.10
CA ILE A 122 6.91 9.89 -4.93
C ILE A 122 7.04 10.34 -6.39
N SER A 123 8.16 10.01 -7.02
CA SER A 123 8.39 10.22 -8.45
C SER A 123 8.57 8.89 -9.19
N GLY A 124 8.57 8.96 -10.52
CA GLY A 124 8.61 7.78 -11.39
C GLY A 124 7.24 7.14 -11.61
N SER A 125 7.19 6.10 -12.44
CA SER A 125 5.96 5.41 -12.82
C SER A 125 6.22 3.93 -13.06
N GLY A 126 5.15 3.13 -13.12
CA GLY A 126 5.26 1.68 -13.23
C GLY A 126 6.06 1.10 -12.05
N THR A 127 6.96 0.18 -12.35
CA THR A 127 7.77 -0.55 -11.37
C THR A 127 8.88 0.30 -10.77
N ASN A 128 9.47 1.24 -11.52
CA ASN A 128 10.61 2.03 -11.09
C ASN A 128 10.15 3.38 -10.54
N ARG A 129 10.19 3.52 -9.21
CA ARG A 129 9.79 4.73 -8.51
C ARG A 129 10.92 5.26 -7.63
N ALA A 130 10.78 6.48 -7.15
CA ALA A 130 11.73 7.04 -6.21
C ALA A 130 11.00 7.87 -5.14
N VAL A 131 11.58 7.89 -3.94
CA VAL A 131 11.27 8.92 -2.95
C VAL A 131 12.19 10.10 -3.24
N GLU A 132 11.59 11.27 -3.42
CA GLU A 132 12.29 12.55 -3.49
C GLU A 132 12.00 13.32 -2.21
N VAL A 133 13.05 13.81 -1.57
CA VAL A 133 12.97 14.47 -0.27
C VAL A 133 13.63 15.84 -0.34
N ARG A 134 12.94 16.84 0.21
CA ARG A 134 13.43 18.22 0.30
C ARG A 134 13.37 18.69 1.75
N PRO A 135 14.48 18.68 2.50
CA PRO A 135 14.48 19.12 3.89
C PRO A 135 13.99 20.56 4.01
N LEU A 136 13.39 20.91 5.15
CA LEU A 136 13.14 22.31 5.50
C LEU A 136 14.47 23.04 5.68
N ASP A 137 14.51 24.33 5.35
CA ASP A 137 15.72 25.15 5.47
C ASP A 137 16.30 25.08 6.89
N GLY A 138 17.60 24.80 6.99
CA GLY A 138 18.32 24.68 8.26
C GLY A 138 17.97 23.43 9.09
N ALA A 139 17.13 22.51 8.60
CA ALA A 139 16.82 21.29 9.32
C ALA A 139 18.00 20.31 9.32
N PHE A 140 18.25 19.66 10.45
CA PHE A 140 19.27 18.62 10.59
C PHE A 140 18.79 17.50 11.52
N GLY A 141 19.48 16.37 11.48
CA GLY A 141 19.22 15.21 12.32
C GLY A 141 18.68 14.00 11.55
N LYS A 142 18.19 13.01 12.29
CA LYS A 142 17.72 11.74 11.74
C LYS A 142 16.20 11.68 11.71
N THR A 143 15.66 11.10 10.64
CA THR A 143 14.24 10.76 10.53
C THR A 143 14.05 9.44 9.79
N THR A 144 12.88 8.84 9.94
CA THR A 144 12.50 7.64 9.22
C THR A 144 11.49 8.03 8.15
N ILE A 145 11.76 7.63 6.91
CA ILE A 145 10.79 7.73 5.84
C ILE A 145 10.01 6.41 5.80
N HIS A 146 8.69 6.50 5.94
CA HIS A 146 7.76 5.39 5.88
C HIS A 146 7.07 5.37 4.53
N LEU A 147 7.19 4.28 3.80
CA LEU A 147 6.51 4.06 2.52
C LEU A 147 5.33 3.12 2.72
N VAL A 148 4.26 3.37 1.96
CA VAL A 148 3.12 2.47 1.82
C VAL A 148 2.88 2.22 0.34
N ALA A 149 2.73 0.95 -0.05
CA ALA A 149 2.24 0.55 -1.37
C ALA A 149 0.94 -0.24 -1.18
N THR A 150 -0.16 0.20 -1.79
CA THR A 150 -1.50 -0.39 -1.61
C THR A 150 -2.23 -0.60 -2.94
N ASP A 151 -3.03 -1.65 -2.99
CA ASP A 151 -3.96 -1.96 -4.08
C ASP A 151 -5.38 -1.41 -3.85
N GLY A 152 -5.58 -0.65 -2.76
CA GLY A 152 -6.87 -0.11 -2.34
C GLY A 152 -7.59 -0.96 -1.29
N PHE A 153 -7.10 -2.15 -0.97
CA PHE A 153 -7.61 -2.99 0.12
C PHE A 153 -6.57 -3.14 1.23
N ILE A 154 -5.43 -3.75 0.92
CA ILE A 154 -4.35 -3.98 1.87
C ILE A 154 -3.02 -3.58 1.21
N GLY A 155 -2.12 -3.00 2.01
CA GLY A 155 -0.83 -2.54 1.54
C GLY A 155 0.35 -3.18 2.25
N SER A 156 1.51 -3.10 1.62
CA SER A 156 2.80 -3.32 2.28
C SER A 156 3.39 -2.00 2.74
N THR A 157 4.17 -2.05 3.82
CA THR A 157 5.01 -0.94 4.25
C THR A 157 6.48 -1.30 4.13
N ASN A 158 7.32 -0.28 3.94
CA ASN A 158 8.76 -0.38 4.09
C ASN A 158 9.29 0.96 4.59
N SER A 159 10.48 1.00 5.17
CA SER A 159 11.06 2.25 5.65
C SER A 159 12.56 2.26 5.52
N PHE A 160 13.13 3.46 5.56
CA PHE A 160 14.57 3.66 5.70
C PHE A 160 14.84 4.88 6.56
N THR A 161 16.00 4.90 7.20
CA THR A 161 16.46 6.07 7.95
C THR A 161 17.20 7.00 7.01
N LEU A 162 16.93 8.30 7.17
CA LEU A 162 17.59 9.39 6.50
C LEU A 162 18.25 10.29 7.55
N GLU A 163 19.50 10.65 7.32
CA GLU A 163 20.24 11.60 8.14
C GLU A 163 20.53 12.85 7.33
N ILE A 164 20.10 14.00 7.85
CA ILE A 164 20.45 15.33 7.34
C ILE A 164 21.60 15.88 8.17
N ARG A 165 22.77 16.04 7.55
CA ARG A 165 23.98 16.53 8.21
C ARG A 165 24.29 17.97 7.83
N PRO A 166 24.84 18.77 8.75
CA PRO A 166 25.43 20.06 8.42
C PRO A 166 26.45 19.94 7.28
N GLU A 167 26.56 20.97 6.45
CA GLU A 167 27.75 21.14 5.62
C GLU A 167 28.96 21.34 6.56
N GLU A 168 30.07 20.66 6.26
CA GLU A 168 31.33 20.80 7.00
C GLU A 168 31.95 22.20 6.82
#